data_AF-A0A5B6Z2J1-F1
#
_entry.id   AF-A0A5B6Z2J1-F1
#
_cell.length_a   1.000
_cell.length_b   1.000
_cell.length_c   1.000
_cell.angle_alpha   90.00
_cell.angle_beta   90.00
_cell.angle_gamma   90.00
#
_symmetry.space_group_name_H-M   'P 1'
#
loop_
_entity.id
_entity.type
_entity.pdbx_description
1 polymer ?
#
loop_
_entity_poly.entity_id
_entity_poly.type
_entity_poly.pdbx_seq_one_letter_code
_entity_poly.pdbx_strand_id
1 'polypeptide(L)'
;VLGIEVDTRPRVIAAIWHYVKARKLQNPNDPCYFNCDPPLQKVFGEEKIKFTMVSQKISHHLSPPQPIHFEHKIKLSGNSPASNACYDILVDLPFPIQKELSVLLANTEKNKE
;
A
#
# COMPACT_ATOMS: atom_id res chain seq x y z
N VAL A 1 -6.55 12.60 2.70
CA VAL A 1 -5.99 12.77 4.07
C VAL A 1 -4.49 12.51 4.10
N LEU A 2 -4.01 11.35 3.64
CA LEU A 2 -2.58 10.98 3.75
C LEU A 2 -1.71 11.40 2.55
N GLY A 3 -2.31 11.77 1.41
CA GLY A 3 -1.56 12.09 0.18
C GLY A 3 -0.88 10.87 -0.46
N ILE A 4 -1.32 9.67 -0.10
CA ILE A 4 -0.81 8.39 -0.60
C ILE A 4 -1.86 7.83 -1.56
N GLU A 5 -1.45 7.58 -2.80
CA GLU A 5 -2.32 7.00 -3.84
C GLU A 5 -2.29 5.46 -3.78
N VAL A 6 -1.10 4.87 -3.71
CA VAL A 6 -0.91 3.41 -3.62
C VAL A 6 0.14 3.11 -2.55
N ASP A 7 -0.20 2.23 -1.61
CA ASP A 7 0.76 1.69 -0.65
C ASP A 7 0.21 0.40 -0.01
N THR A 8 1.08 -0.31 0.69
CA THR A 8 0.74 -1.48 1.50
C THR A 8 -0.08 -1.10 2.73
N ARG A 9 -0.98 -2.00 3.14
CA ARG A 9 -1.82 -1.81 4.33
C ARG A 9 -1.02 -1.45 5.61
N PRO A 10 0.12 -2.08 5.93
CA PRO A 10 0.93 -1.69 7.09
C PRO A 10 1.48 -0.27 6.99
N ARG A 11 1.94 0.17 5.81
CA ARG A 11 2.44 1.53 5.61
C ARG A 11 1.34 2.59 5.70
N VAL A 12 0.13 2.28 5.21
CA VAL A 12 -1.05 3.15 5.41
C VAL A 12 -1.35 3.32 6.91
N ILE A 13 -1.35 2.23 7.69
CA ILE A 13 -1.55 2.31 9.15
C ILE A 13 -0.46 3.16 9.81
N ALA A 14 0.80 2.96 9.43
CA ALA A 14 1.92 3.75 9.93
C ALA A 14 1.78 5.23 9.56
N ALA A 15 1.34 5.55 8.34
CA ALA A 15 1.09 6.92 7.89
C ALA A 15 -0.02 7.60 8.71
N ILE A 16 -1.11 6.89 9.04
CA ILE A 16 -2.16 7.39 9.93
C ILE A 16 -1.58 7.70 11.31
N TRP A 17 -0.74 6.81 11.85
CA TRP A 17 -0.07 7.04 13.13
C TRP A 17 0.83 8.29 13.09
N HIS A 18 1.64 8.44 12.04
CA HIS A 18 2.47 9.64 11.85
C HIS A 18 1.63 10.92 11.73
N TYR A 19 0.51 10.86 10.99
CA TYR A 19 -0.42 11.98 10.86
C TYR A 19 -0.98 12.41 12.22
N VAL A 20 -1.47 11.45 13.02
CA VAL A 20 -2.00 11.68 14.36
C VAL A 20 -0.93 12.31 15.26
N LYS A 21 0.30 11.80 15.22
CA LYS A 21 1.42 12.32 16.02
C LYS A 21 1.81 13.74 15.60
N ALA A 22 1.99 13.99 14.31
CA ALA A 22 2.39 15.29 13.77
C ALA A 22 1.39 16.40 14.12
N ARG A 23 0.10 16.05 14.18
CA ARG A 23 -0.99 16.98 14.51
C ARG A 23 -1.40 16.98 15.97
N LYS A 24 -0.68 16.24 16.83
CA LYS A 24 -0.96 16.12 18.28
C LYS A 24 -2.40 15.72 18.58
N LEU A 25 -2.94 14.79 17.79
CA LEU A 25 -4.32 14.32 17.89
C LEU A 25 -4.52 13.18 18.89
N GLN A 26 -3.43 12.64 19.46
CA GLN A 26 -3.52 11.62 20.49
C GLN A 26 -4.27 12.16 21.73
N ASN A 27 -5.14 11.35 22.31
CA ASN A 27 -5.92 11.75 23.46
C ASN A 27 -5.00 11.83 24.71
N PRO A 28 -4.98 12.97 25.44
CA PRO A 28 -4.08 13.15 26.58
C PRO A 28 -4.48 12.31 27.80
N ASN A 29 -5.76 11.95 27.93
CA ASN A 29 -6.29 11.19 29.06
C ASN A 29 -6.20 9.68 28.83
N ASP A 30 -6.24 9.25 27.56
CA ASP A 30 -6.13 7.84 27.19
C ASP A 30 -5.31 7.68 25.90
N PRO A 31 -4.01 7.37 26.02
CA PRO A 31 -3.10 7.21 24.89
C PRO A 31 -3.50 6.12 23.88
N CYS A 32 -4.44 5.23 24.22
CA CYS A 32 -4.95 4.21 23.30
C CYS A 32 -5.84 4.79 22.20
N TYR A 33 -6.28 6.04 22.34
CA TYR A 33 -7.16 6.72 21.40
C TYR A 33 -6.54 7.98 20.80
N PHE A 34 -7.08 8.39 19.67
CA PHE A 34 -6.85 9.70 19.08
C PHE A 34 -8.18 10.36 18.71
N ASN A 35 -8.20 11.68 18.75
CA ASN A 35 -9.33 12.49 18.34
C ASN A 35 -9.22 12.73 16.82
N CYS A 36 -10.31 12.51 16.10
CA CYS A 36 -10.34 12.72 14.65
C CYS A 36 -10.55 14.21 14.37
N ASP A 37 -9.61 14.82 13.66
CA ASP A 37 -9.81 16.13 13.05
C ASP A 37 -10.79 16.04 11.87
N PRO A 38 -11.29 17.15 11.29
CA PRO A 38 -12.30 17.09 10.24
C PRO A 38 -11.94 16.18 9.05
N PRO A 39 -10.68 16.12 8.57
CA PRO A 39 -10.26 15.13 7.57
C PRO A 39 -10.40 13.67 8.03
N LEU A 40 -9.97 13.33 9.25
CA LEU A 40 -10.10 11.97 9.78
C LEU A 40 -11.55 11.59 10.09
N GLN A 41 -12.39 12.54 10.50
CA GLN A 41 -13.83 12.31 10.68
C GLN A 41 -14.50 11.92 9.36
N LYS A 42 -14.09 12.50 8.23
CA LYS A 42 -14.60 12.09 6.90
C LYS A 42 -14.19 10.68 6.50
N VAL A 43 -13.04 10.21 6.99
CA VAL A 43 -12.56 8.85 6.73
C VAL A 43 -13.28 7.85 7.64
N PHE A 44 -13.31 8.14 8.93
CA PHE A 44 -13.71 7.17 9.93
C PHE A 44 -15.17 7.28 10.40
N GLY A 45 -15.80 8.43 10.19
CA GLY A 45 -17.17 8.72 10.62
C GLY A 45 -17.33 8.94 12.14
N GLU A 46 -16.23 9.03 12.89
CA GLU A 46 -16.23 9.11 14.36
C GLU A 46 -15.33 10.26 14.84
N GLU A 47 -15.70 10.88 15.97
CA GLU A 47 -14.90 11.95 16.59
C GLU A 47 -13.64 11.44 17.29
N LYS A 48 -13.63 10.17 17.70
CA LYS A 48 -12.53 9.56 18.45
C LYS A 48 -12.42 8.07 18.11
N ILE A 49 -11.20 7.59 17.88
CA ILE A 49 -10.94 6.20 17.52
C ILE A 49 -9.81 5.60 18.35
N LYS A 50 -9.94 4.31 18.66
CA LYS A 50 -8.88 3.50 19.27
C LYS A 50 -7.89 3.04 18.21
N PHE A 51 -6.58 3.12 18.47
CA PHE A 51 -5.56 2.71 17.49
C PHE A 51 -5.73 1.27 17.00
N THR A 52 -6.20 0.36 17.85
CA THR A 52 -6.46 -1.05 17.49
C THR A 52 -7.55 -1.21 16.42
N MET A 53 -8.49 -0.26 16.33
CA MET A 53 -9.60 -0.30 15.37
C MET A 53 -9.22 0.25 13.99
N VAL A 54 -8.09 0.97 13.87
CA VAL A 54 -7.64 1.58 12.61
C VAL A 54 -7.53 0.53 11.52
N SER A 55 -6.89 -0.61 11.82
CA SER A 55 -6.74 -1.75 10.91
C SER A 55 -8.09 -2.16 10.30
N GLN A 56 -9.12 -2.36 11.12
CA GLN A 56 -10.44 -2.77 10.65
C GLN A 56 -11.12 -1.65 9.84
N LYS A 57 -11.10 -0.42 10.35
CA LYS A 57 -11.77 0.73 9.74
C LYS A 57 -11.21 1.06 8.35
N ILE A 58 -9.90 0.98 8.16
CA ILE A 58 -9.29 1.30 6.86
C ILE A 58 -9.58 0.24 5.78
N SER A 59 -9.99 -0.98 6.16
CA SER A 59 -10.20 -2.06 5.19
C SER A 59 -11.22 -1.68 4.11
N HIS A 60 -12.23 -0.88 4.43
CA HIS A 60 -13.23 -0.39 3.47
C HIS A 60 -12.71 0.72 2.54
N HIS A 61 -11.54 1.27 2.81
CA HIS A 61 -10.89 2.32 2.01
C HIS A 61 -9.73 1.79 1.17
N LEU A 62 -9.43 0.49 1.26
CA LEU A 62 -8.36 -0.15 0.53
C LEU A 62 -8.96 -1.06 -0.54
N SER A 63 -8.54 -0.84 -1.78
CA SER A 63 -8.82 -1.72 -2.91
C SER A 63 -7.51 -2.20 -3.53
N PRO A 64 -7.53 -3.34 -4.24
CA PRO A 64 -6.42 -3.71 -5.11
C PRO A 64 -6.09 -2.57 -6.09
N PRO A 65 -4.82 -2.43 -6.52
CA PRO A 65 -4.45 -1.49 -7.56
C PRO A 65 -5.19 -1.84 -8.86
N GLN A 66 -5.51 -0.81 -9.65
CA GLN A 66 -6.18 -1.00 -10.93
C GLN A 66 -5.31 -1.80 -11.89
N PRO A 67 -5.88 -2.73 -12.66
CA PRO A 67 -5.12 -3.48 -13.65
C PRO A 67 -4.63 -2.56 -14.77
N ILE A 68 -3.48 -2.92 -15.33
CA ILE A 68 -2.90 -2.23 -16.48
C ILE A 68 -3.64 -2.72 -17.74
N HIS A 69 -4.23 -1.79 -18.48
CA HIS A 69 -4.97 -2.09 -19.71
C HIS A 69 -4.13 -1.76 -20.95
N PHE A 70 -3.95 -2.75 -21.83
CA PHE A 70 -3.31 -2.56 -23.14
C PHE A 70 -4.35 -2.70 -24.24
N GLU A 71 -4.54 -1.65 -25.02
CA GLU A 71 -5.42 -1.68 -26.20
C GLU A 71 -4.59 -1.89 -27.46
N HIS A 72 -4.96 -2.89 -28.26
CA HIS A 72 -4.33 -3.15 -29.56
C HIS A 72 -5.40 -3.26 -30.64
N LYS A 73 -5.37 -2.36 -31.61
CA LYS A 73 -6.28 -2.38 -32.76
C LYS A 73 -5.62 -3.02 -33.97
N ILE A 74 -6.13 -4.18 -34.36
CA ILE A 74 -5.66 -4.91 -35.54
C ILE A 74 -6.12 -4.18 -36.81
N LYS A 75 -5.19 -3.89 -37.73
CA LYS A 75 -5.49 -3.38 -39.07
C LYS A 75 -5.41 -4.53 -40.08
N LEU A 76 -6.48 -4.78 -40.82
CA LEU A 76 -6.60 -5.90 -41.78
C LEU A 76 -6.25 -5.51 -43.23
N SER A 77 -6.14 -4.21 -43.54
CA SER A 77 -5.83 -3.71 -44.88
C SER A 77 -4.77 -2.60 -44.85
N GLY A 78 -3.86 -2.63 -45.83
CA GLY A 78 -2.71 -1.73 -45.96
C GLY A 78 -1.37 -2.43 -45.66
N ASN A 79 -0.26 -1.82 -46.10
CA ASN A 79 1.10 -2.31 -45.80
C ASN A 79 1.31 -2.21 -44.28
N SER A 80 1.16 -3.32 -43.56
CA SER A 80 1.25 -3.37 -42.10
C SER A 80 2.72 -3.49 -41.69
N PRO A 81 3.37 -2.44 -41.16
CA PRO A 81 4.52 -2.72 -40.32
C PRO A 81 4.00 -3.58 -39.16
N ALA A 82 4.71 -4.66 -38.83
CA ALA A 82 4.49 -5.37 -37.57
C ALA A 82 4.64 -4.33 -36.45
N SER A 83 3.52 -3.77 -36.00
CA SER A 83 3.51 -2.68 -35.03
C SER A 83 3.81 -3.30 -33.68
N ASN A 84 5.08 -3.49 -33.39
CA ASN A 84 5.55 -3.91 -32.09
C ASN A 84 5.30 -2.75 -31.11
N ALA A 85 4.13 -2.77 -30.47
CA ALA A 85 3.86 -1.88 -29.35
C ALA A 85 4.72 -2.34 -28.17
N CYS A 86 5.67 -1.51 -27.76
CA CYS A 86 6.52 -1.73 -26.60
C CYS A 86 6.08 -0.78 -25.49
N TYR A 87 5.88 -1.30 -24.29
CA TYR A 87 5.45 -0.53 -23.12
C TYR A 87 6.45 -0.71 -22.00
N ASP A 88 6.94 0.41 -21.46
CA ASP A 88 7.74 0.43 -20.24
C ASP A 88 6.79 0.54 -19.04
N ILE A 89 6.92 -0.41 -18.11
CA ILE A 89 6.10 -0.47 -16.90
C ILE A 89 7.04 -0.48 -15.71
N LEU A 90 6.78 0.40 -14.75
CA LEU A 90 7.45 0.36 -13.46
C LEU A 90 6.85 -0.77 -12.63
N VAL A 91 7.70 -1.70 -12.19
CA VAL A 91 7.32 -2.85 -11.37
C VAL A 91 8.07 -2.80 -10.05
N ASP A 92 7.34 -2.92 -8.94
CA ASP A 92 7.95 -3.08 -7.62
C ASP A 92 8.61 -4.45 -7.53
N LEU A 93 9.95 -4.46 -7.46
CA LEU A 93 10.72 -5.68 -7.27
C LEU A 93 11.04 -5.88 -5.78
N PRO A 94 10.94 -7.12 -5.24
CA PRO A 94 11.41 -7.39 -3.88
C PRO A 94 12.91 -7.09 -3.78
N PHE A 95 13.33 -6.54 -2.63
CA PHE A 95 14.73 -6.19 -2.42
C PHE A 95 15.63 -7.43 -2.61
N PRO A 96 16.75 -7.33 -3.36
CA PRO A 96 17.65 -8.46 -3.60
C PRO A 96 18.09 -9.18 -2.32
N ILE A 97 18.26 -8.43 -1.23
CA ILE A 97 18.65 -8.95 0.07
C ILE A 97 17.64 -9.94 0.65
N GLN A 98 16.35 -9.83 0.34
CA GLN A 98 15.35 -10.80 0.80
C GLN A 98 15.61 -12.17 0.16
N LYS A 99 15.99 -12.19 -1.13
CA LYS A 99 16.34 -13.41 -1.84
C LYS A 99 17.60 -14.04 -1.27
N GLU A 100 18.63 -13.24 -1.00
CA GLU A 100 19.87 -13.70 -0.35
C GLU A 100 19.61 -14.25 1.05
N LEU A 101 18.82 -13.56 1.87
CA LEU A 101 18.43 -14.00 3.21
C LEU A 101 17.64 -15.32 3.16
N SER A 102 16.71 -15.48 2.22
CA SER A 102 15.98 -16.74 2.04
C SER A 102 16.92 -17.89 1.68
N VAL A 103 17.91 -17.66 0.81
CA VAL A 103 18.93 -18.66 0.46
C VAL A 103 19.79 -19.03 1.66
N LEU A 104 20.23 -18.03 2.45
CA LEU A 104 21.02 -18.25 3.65
C LEU A 104 20.25 -19.08 4.69
N LEU A 105 18.99 -18.73 4.97
CA LEU A 105 18.14 -19.47 5.90
C LEU A 105 17.96 -20.92 5.45
N ALA A 106 17.64 -21.16 4.17
CA ALA A 106 17.49 -22.50 3.62
C ALA A 106 18.78 -23.34 3.71
N ASN A 107 19.95 -22.72 3.60
CA ASN A 107 21.24 -23.42 3.75
C ASN A 107 21.53 -23.77 5.22
N THR A 108 21.12 -22.94 6.17
CA THR A 108 21.30 -23.22 7.61
C THR A 108 20.45 -24.39 8.10
N GLU A 109 19.29 -24.63 7.49
CA GLU A 109 18.43 -25.79 7.81
C GLU A 109 19.04 -27.11 7.31
N LYS A 110 19.70 -27.08 6.15
CA LYS A 110 20.38 -28.25 5.58
C LYS A 110 21.65 -28.67 6.33
N ASN A 111 22.28 -27.74 7.04
CA ASN A 111 23.52 -27.99 7.78
C ASN A 111 23.26 -28.45 9.24
N LYS A 112 22.01 -28.77 9.59
CA LYS A 112 21.59 -29.26 10.92
C LYS A 112 21.33 -30.77 10.97
N GLU A 113 21.49 -31.48 9.86
CA GLU A 113 21.56 -32.95 9.76
C GLU A 113 23.02 -33.39 9.64
#